data_AF-A0A9N9W1H6-F1
#
_entry.id   AF-A0A9N9W1H6-F1
#
_cell.length_a   1.000
_cell.length_b   1.000
_cell.length_c   1.000
_cell.angle_alpha   90.00
_cell.angle_beta   90.00
_cell.angle_gamma   90.00
#
_symmetry.space_group_name_H-M   'P 1'
#
loop_
_entity.id
_entity.type
_entity.pdbx_description
1 polymer ?
#
loop_
_entity_poly.entity_id
_entity_poly.type
_entity_poly.pdbx_seq_one_letter_code
_entity_poly.pdbx_strand_id
1 'polypeptide(L)'
;MREVFARGFQCYGALAVLVSTATAQSGGIQRGLQYGENWVPTTKDSELVAKNFLDVNITLLSPAFLNPETVPEAFSEGKDGPTDDAVLDSFIRTLADRNPWMDYQPSDFKSEEGRTLPYVHLSSGSNSTKLRVYLQGAIHGNEPAADQSILAFLGKLDADKAWAESILEHIDIKILARYNVDGVSYFQRQLACNLDPNRDHIKLMREQTRKIKQIVSEWNPHIAIDMHEFTATTIFGGSYQHGADALLSGGINPNIHPEIRKQVLDVFIPHIGNALEAYEIRWEPYVTGSSNTTIGSPITLQEAVTEARTGRNAVGLTQTISFLCEMRGIRIANQHFQRRVATALTKITAILELARDNYDSVLSTVEKAREKFINSDDDIVVTDSYVSENRTFTMIDRTNGSVVQAPIKFISTTPSVANLTRPRPEAYIIPRTWFDIAERLRILGLEVETIKEQFTGTVETLVATSSSVDTELYEGQFLNTVTTNSTSREIVLPAGSFYVSTRQQNAALAFIALEPENIDSFVTFSIIPLETGMEYPVFRIPRA
;
A
#
# COMPACT_ATOMS: atom_id res chain seq x y z
N MET A 1 16.87 31.79 -56.09
CA MET A 1 18.14 31.44 -55.41
C MET A 1 18.04 32.02 -54.00
N ARG A 2 17.66 31.19 -53.02
CA ARG A 2 17.64 31.35 -51.54
C ARG A 2 17.09 32.69 -50.98
N GLU A 3 15.78 32.78 -50.73
CA GLU A 3 15.04 32.46 -49.48
C GLU A 3 15.21 33.47 -48.32
N VAL A 4 14.06 34.00 -47.92
CA VAL A 4 13.73 34.92 -46.82
C VAL A 4 12.96 34.12 -45.76
N PHE A 5 12.81 34.69 -44.56
CA PHE A 5 12.07 34.27 -43.34
C PHE A 5 12.96 33.63 -42.27
N ALA A 6 12.72 33.78 -40.96
CA ALA A 6 12.03 34.75 -40.11
C ALA A 6 12.29 34.28 -38.67
N ARG A 7 12.21 35.20 -37.72
CA ARG A 7 12.32 34.94 -36.27
C ARG A 7 11.24 33.98 -35.78
N GLY A 8 11.60 33.08 -34.87
CA GLY A 8 10.66 32.27 -34.09
C GLY A 8 11.32 31.82 -32.79
N PHE A 9 10.72 32.22 -31.66
CA PHE A 9 11.07 31.87 -30.29
C PHE A 9 11.17 30.34 -30.08
N GLN A 10 12.24 29.88 -29.44
CA GLN A 10 12.33 28.54 -28.84
C GLN A 10 12.36 28.69 -27.31
N CYS A 11 11.20 28.55 -26.67
CA CYS A 11 11.10 28.13 -25.27
C CYS A 11 10.88 26.62 -25.29
N TYR A 12 11.95 25.84 -25.10
CA TYR A 12 11.81 24.43 -24.74
C TYR A 12 11.57 24.34 -23.24
N GLY A 13 10.31 24.07 -22.85
CA GLY A 13 9.99 23.59 -21.53
C GLY A 13 10.52 22.18 -21.37
N ALA A 14 11.54 22.00 -20.53
CA ALA A 14 12.01 20.69 -20.12
C ALA A 14 10.97 20.08 -19.18
N LEU A 15 10.11 19.21 -19.71
CA LEU A 15 9.30 18.30 -18.89
C LEU A 15 10.25 17.25 -18.33
N ALA A 16 10.83 17.52 -17.15
CA ALA A 16 11.58 16.52 -16.41
C ALA A 16 10.60 15.52 -15.82
N VAL A 17 10.31 14.45 -16.56
CA VAL A 17 9.71 13.24 -16.00
C VAL A 17 10.75 12.62 -15.08
N LEU A 18 10.67 12.95 -13.79
CA LEU A 18 11.39 12.25 -12.73
C LEU A 18 10.78 10.84 -12.63
N VAL A 19 11.29 9.91 -13.43
CA VAL A 19 11.13 8.48 -13.15
C VAL A 19 11.82 8.24 -11.81
N SER A 20 11.03 8.12 -10.74
CA SER A 20 11.58 7.83 -9.42
C SER A 20 12.10 6.40 -9.45
N THR A 21 13.42 6.24 -9.57
CA THR A 21 14.09 4.96 -9.34
C THR A 21 14.18 4.75 -7.83
N ALA A 22 13.05 4.46 -7.18
CA ALA A 22 13.00 4.03 -5.78
C ALA A 22 13.49 2.58 -5.67
N THR A 23 14.77 2.33 -6.02
CA THR A 23 15.41 1.00 -6.03
C THR A 23 15.81 0.51 -4.64
N ALA A 24 15.52 1.29 -3.60
CA ALA A 24 16.03 1.04 -2.25
C ALA A 24 15.27 -0.05 -1.47
N GLN A 25 13.96 -0.21 -1.73
CA GLN A 25 13.15 -1.25 -1.10
C GLN A 25 12.75 -2.38 -2.06
N SER A 26 12.70 -2.14 -3.38
CA SER A 26 12.20 -3.10 -4.36
C SER A 26 13.15 -4.27 -4.65
N GLY A 27 14.36 -4.27 -4.07
CA GLY A 27 15.47 -4.98 -4.71
C GLY A 27 15.77 -4.36 -6.09
N GLY A 28 16.93 -4.70 -6.67
CA GLY A 28 17.17 -4.33 -8.07
C GLY A 28 16.11 -4.95 -8.97
N ILE A 29 15.97 -4.43 -10.19
CA ILE A 29 15.15 -5.04 -11.26
C ILE A 29 15.62 -6.49 -11.41
N GLN A 30 14.85 -7.44 -10.89
CA GLN A 30 15.22 -8.85 -10.97
C GLN A 30 15.01 -9.32 -12.42
N ARG A 31 16.10 -9.78 -13.03
CA ARG A 31 16.09 -10.33 -14.38
C ARG A 31 15.51 -11.75 -14.34
N GLY A 32 14.18 -11.84 -14.48
CA GLY A 32 13.47 -13.11 -14.68
C GLY A 32 12.49 -13.48 -13.56
N LEU A 33 11.56 -14.38 -13.88
CA LEU A 33 10.61 -14.97 -12.96
C LEU A 33 11.23 -16.25 -12.38
N GLN A 34 12.13 -16.12 -11.40
CA GLN A 34 12.65 -17.29 -10.69
C GLN A 34 11.58 -17.79 -9.71
N TYR A 35 11.24 -19.07 -9.79
CA TYR A 35 10.23 -19.67 -8.92
C TYR A 35 10.80 -19.95 -7.52
N GLY A 36 10.19 -19.36 -6.49
CA GLY A 36 10.53 -19.58 -5.08
C GLY A 36 11.99 -19.30 -4.69
N GLU A 37 12.31 -19.49 -3.41
CA GLU A 37 13.69 -19.47 -2.88
C GLU A 37 14.52 -18.21 -3.23
N ASN A 38 13.86 -17.07 -3.43
CA ASN A 38 14.50 -15.80 -3.81
C ASN A 38 14.92 -14.96 -2.59
N TRP A 39 15.42 -15.60 -1.53
CA TRP A 39 15.80 -14.89 -0.31
C TRP A 39 16.89 -13.84 -0.58
N VAL A 40 16.77 -12.71 0.11
CA VAL A 40 17.83 -11.70 0.09
C VAL A 40 18.90 -12.04 1.13
N PRO A 41 20.18 -11.68 0.91
CA PRO A 41 21.23 -11.95 1.89
C PRO A 41 20.96 -11.30 3.24
N THR A 42 21.12 -12.08 4.30
CA THR A 42 21.13 -11.60 5.68
C THR A 42 22.41 -10.81 5.95
N THR A 43 22.26 -9.58 6.42
CA THR A 43 23.34 -8.70 6.87
C THR A 43 22.93 -8.17 8.23
N LYS A 44 23.57 -8.66 9.29
CA LYS A 44 23.30 -8.19 10.66
C LYS A 44 23.90 -6.82 10.88
N ASP A 45 23.27 -6.04 11.75
CA ASP A 45 23.88 -4.83 12.29
C ASP A 45 25.15 -5.15 13.07
N SER A 46 26.12 -4.22 13.02
CA SER A 46 27.30 -4.29 13.87
C SER A 46 26.90 -4.08 15.34
N GLU A 47 27.77 -4.49 16.27
CA GLU A 47 27.55 -4.26 17.71
C GLU A 47 27.31 -2.79 18.06
N LEU A 48 27.97 -1.86 17.35
CA LEU A 48 27.79 -0.43 17.56
C LEU A 48 26.37 0.04 17.20
N VAL A 49 25.80 -0.47 16.11
CA VAL A 49 24.45 -0.14 15.68
C VAL A 49 23.43 -0.87 16.55
N ALA A 50 23.65 -2.16 16.82
CA ALA A 50 22.76 -3.03 17.57
C ALA A 50 22.45 -2.54 19.00
N LYS A 51 23.38 -1.82 19.64
CA LYS A 51 23.17 -1.17 20.96
C LYS A 51 22.01 -0.17 20.99
N ASN A 52 21.57 0.31 19.83
CA ASN A 52 20.48 1.27 19.71
C ASN A 52 19.09 0.62 19.60
N PHE A 53 19.01 -0.71 19.60
CA PHE A 53 17.80 -1.48 19.32
C PHE A 53 17.62 -2.62 20.33
N LEU A 54 17.78 -2.30 21.62
CA LEU A 54 17.58 -3.25 22.71
C LEU A 54 16.10 -3.58 22.90
N ASP A 55 15.85 -4.73 23.50
CA ASP A 55 14.50 -5.17 23.85
C ASP A 55 13.79 -4.18 24.76
N VAL A 56 12.47 -4.14 24.61
CA VAL A 56 11.58 -3.22 25.35
C VAL A 56 10.71 -4.04 26.30
N ASN A 57 10.19 -3.38 27.32
CA ASN A 57 9.34 -4.03 28.32
C ASN A 57 7.90 -4.23 27.81
N ILE A 58 7.74 -5.03 26.76
CA ILE A 58 6.45 -5.42 26.17
C ILE A 58 6.40 -6.94 26.10
N THR A 59 5.35 -7.53 26.67
CA THR A 59 5.14 -8.98 26.58
C THR A 59 4.50 -9.33 25.23
N LEU A 60 5.10 -10.28 24.51
CA LEU A 60 4.64 -10.73 23.20
C LEU A 60 4.04 -12.12 23.30
N LEU A 61 2.79 -12.25 22.86
CA LEU A 61 2.01 -13.48 22.97
C LEU A 61 1.75 -14.09 21.59
N SER A 62 2.80 -14.29 20.80
CA SER A 62 2.75 -15.05 19.54
C SER A 62 3.47 -16.40 19.67
N PRO A 63 3.23 -17.37 18.78
CA PRO A 63 3.88 -18.68 18.85
C PRO A 63 5.40 -18.63 18.98
N ALA A 64 6.06 -17.74 18.21
CA ALA A 64 7.51 -17.58 18.24
C ALA A 64 8.08 -17.12 19.60
N PHE A 65 7.28 -16.46 20.44
CA PHE A 65 7.69 -16.00 21.78
C PHE A 65 7.18 -16.92 22.90
N LEU A 66 6.03 -17.56 22.70
CA LEU A 66 5.45 -18.50 23.67
C LEU A 66 6.20 -19.83 23.68
N ASN A 67 6.61 -20.31 22.50
CA ASN A 67 7.26 -21.60 22.28
C ASN A 67 8.52 -21.39 21.41
N PRO A 68 9.56 -20.72 21.93
CA PRO A 68 10.75 -20.35 21.15
C PRO A 68 11.50 -21.56 20.55
N GLU A 69 11.33 -22.75 21.12
CA GLU A 69 11.87 -24.01 20.60
C GLU A 69 11.24 -24.45 19.26
N THR A 70 10.09 -23.88 18.89
CA THR A 70 9.44 -24.13 17.59
C THR A 70 9.94 -23.22 16.47
N VAL A 71 10.74 -22.20 16.80
CA VAL A 71 11.30 -21.28 15.82
C VAL A 71 12.39 -22.01 15.01
N PRO A 72 12.29 -22.07 13.66
CA PRO A 72 13.29 -22.74 12.84
C PRO A 72 14.69 -22.12 13.00
N GLU A 73 15.73 -22.95 13.10
CA GLU A 73 17.13 -22.49 13.20
C GLU A 73 17.52 -21.61 11.99
N ALA A 74 17.00 -21.95 10.81
CA ALA A 74 17.19 -21.24 9.56
C ALA A 74 16.60 -19.82 9.54
N PHE A 75 15.73 -19.45 10.50
CA PHE A 75 15.30 -18.06 10.67
C PHE A 75 16.46 -17.14 11.05
N SER A 76 17.47 -17.64 11.78
CA SER A 76 18.66 -16.84 12.11
C SER A 76 19.46 -16.41 10.88
N GLU A 77 19.40 -17.21 9.82
CA GLU A 77 20.03 -17.00 8.51
C GLU A 77 19.12 -16.27 7.51
N GLY A 78 17.85 -16.04 7.84
CA GLY A 78 16.87 -15.43 6.93
C GLY A 78 16.51 -16.32 5.76
N LYS A 79 16.30 -17.61 6.02
CA LYS A 79 15.84 -18.60 5.03
C LYS A 79 14.43 -19.12 5.31
N ASP A 80 14.01 -19.10 6.57
CA ASP A 80 12.67 -19.50 7.02
C ASP A 80 12.03 -18.41 7.87
N GLY A 81 10.70 -18.34 7.85
CA GLY A 81 9.92 -17.53 8.79
C GLY A 81 9.96 -18.09 10.23
N PRO A 82 9.66 -17.26 11.24
CA PRO A 82 9.74 -17.63 12.66
C PRO A 82 8.61 -18.56 13.14
N THR A 83 7.61 -18.81 12.32
CA THR A 83 6.45 -19.64 12.67
C THR A 83 5.95 -20.33 11.40
N ASP A 84 5.84 -21.65 11.43
CA ASP A 84 5.29 -22.42 10.31
C ASP A 84 3.77 -22.20 10.15
N ASP A 85 3.24 -22.43 8.94
CA ASP A 85 1.81 -22.27 8.65
C ASP A 85 0.91 -23.15 9.52
N ALA A 86 1.31 -24.39 9.83
CA ALA A 86 0.52 -25.28 10.67
C ALA A 86 0.49 -24.80 12.13
N VAL A 87 1.60 -24.23 12.62
CA VAL A 87 1.67 -23.63 13.97
C VAL A 87 0.79 -22.39 14.04
N LEU A 88 0.82 -21.54 13.01
CA LEU A 88 -0.05 -20.38 12.91
C LEU A 88 -1.53 -20.78 12.89
N ASP A 89 -1.92 -21.71 12.01
CA ASP A 89 -3.30 -22.17 11.90
C ASP A 89 -3.81 -22.77 13.22
N SER A 90 -3.01 -23.64 13.85
CA SER A 90 -3.33 -24.22 15.15
C SER A 90 -3.49 -23.16 16.24
N PHE A 91 -2.62 -22.14 16.26
CA PHE A 91 -2.71 -21.04 17.22
C PHE A 91 -4.01 -20.25 17.05
N ILE A 92 -4.32 -19.83 15.81
CA ILE A 92 -5.53 -19.04 15.53
C ILE A 92 -6.80 -19.84 15.86
N ARG A 93 -6.88 -21.12 15.47
CA ARG A 93 -8.03 -21.99 15.80
C ARG A 93 -8.22 -22.16 17.30
N THR A 94 -7.12 -22.39 18.03
CA THR A 94 -7.17 -22.53 19.49
C THR A 94 -7.71 -21.27 20.16
N LEU A 95 -7.34 -20.08 19.66
CA LEU A 95 -7.88 -18.83 20.14
C LEU A 95 -9.37 -18.68 19.80
N ALA A 96 -9.77 -19.00 18.57
CA ALA A 96 -11.18 -18.95 18.14
C ALA A 96 -12.07 -19.89 18.97
N ASP A 97 -11.62 -21.13 19.21
CA ASP A 97 -12.38 -22.15 19.96
C ASP A 97 -12.71 -21.74 21.40
N ARG A 98 -11.87 -20.88 22.01
CA ARG A 98 -12.03 -20.43 23.41
C ARG A 98 -12.54 -19.01 23.57
N ASN A 99 -12.70 -18.26 22.48
CA ASN A 99 -13.16 -16.88 22.49
C ASN A 99 -14.40 -16.72 21.59
N PRO A 100 -15.59 -16.50 22.16
CA PRO A 100 -16.83 -16.40 21.37
C PRO A 100 -16.89 -15.17 20.45
N TRP A 101 -15.98 -14.20 20.65
CA TRP A 101 -15.85 -13.00 19.83
C TRP A 101 -14.93 -13.19 18.61
N MET A 102 -14.33 -14.36 18.43
CA MET A 102 -13.37 -14.65 17.37
C MET A 102 -13.89 -15.77 16.46
N ASP A 103 -14.15 -15.44 15.20
CA ASP A 103 -14.59 -16.37 14.17
C ASP A 103 -13.43 -16.68 13.20
N TYR A 104 -13.01 -17.94 13.16
CA TYR A 104 -12.02 -18.43 12.21
C TYR A 104 -12.70 -18.71 10.86
N GLN A 105 -12.20 -18.08 9.80
CA GLN A 105 -12.77 -18.19 8.45
C GLN A 105 -11.74 -18.77 7.49
N PRO A 106 -11.85 -20.05 7.09
CA PRO A 106 -11.00 -20.59 6.03
C PRO A 106 -11.31 -19.84 4.72
N SER A 107 -10.26 -19.44 3.99
CA SER A 107 -10.44 -18.86 2.65
C SER A 107 -11.04 -19.89 1.69
N ASP A 108 -11.92 -19.44 0.80
CA ASP A 108 -12.45 -20.23 -0.31
C ASP A 108 -11.47 -20.35 -1.49
N PHE A 109 -10.34 -19.62 -1.41
CA PHE A 109 -9.23 -19.67 -2.35
C PHE A 109 -7.93 -20.10 -1.66
N LYS A 110 -6.92 -20.41 -2.47
CA LYS A 110 -5.58 -20.84 -2.05
C LYS A 110 -4.51 -19.88 -2.58
N SER A 111 -3.30 -20.00 -2.05
CA SER A 111 -2.13 -19.35 -2.62
C SER A 111 -1.76 -19.95 -3.98
N GLU A 112 -0.75 -19.38 -4.65
CA GLU A 112 -0.28 -19.88 -5.95
C GLU A 112 0.25 -21.31 -5.87
N GLU A 113 0.74 -21.73 -4.70
CA GLU A 113 1.21 -23.10 -4.43
C GLU A 113 0.19 -23.96 -3.66
N GLY A 114 -1.04 -23.48 -3.47
CA GLY A 114 -2.11 -24.28 -2.86
C GLY A 114 -2.19 -24.21 -1.32
N ARG A 115 -1.44 -23.30 -0.67
CA ARG A 115 -1.52 -23.06 0.78
C ARG A 115 -2.81 -22.32 1.15
N THR A 116 -3.30 -22.54 2.37
CA THR A 116 -4.49 -21.86 2.91
C THR A 116 -4.14 -20.48 3.43
N LEU A 117 -5.06 -19.51 3.27
CA LEU A 117 -4.91 -18.15 3.82
C LEU A 117 -6.08 -17.87 4.76
N PRO A 118 -6.02 -18.32 6.03
CA PRO A 118 -7.13 -18.12 6.95
C PRO A 118 -7.34 -16.63 7.27
N TYR A 119 -8.62 -16.25 7.32
CA TYR A 119 -9.05 -14.98 7.87
C TYR A 119 -9.58 -15.19 9.28
N VAL A 120 -9.60 -14.11 10.04
CA VAL A 120 -10.28 -14.05 11.32
C VAL A 120 -11.20 -12.85 11.32
N HIS A 121 -12.43 -13.03 11.81
CA HIS A 121 -13.35 -11.95 12.10
C HIS A 121 -13.53 -11.81 13.61
N LEU A 122 -13.23 -10.63 14.15
CA LEU A 122 -13.39 -10.31 15.55
C LEU A 122 -14.58 -9.38 15.74
N SER A 123 -15.56 -9.79 16.55
CA SER A 123 -16.74 -8.99 16.83
C SER A 123 -17.40 -9.43 18.14
N SER A 124 -17.86 -8.48 18.96
CA SER A 124 -18.64 -8.74 20.18
C SER A 124 -19.70 -7.67 20.43
N GLY A 125 -20.58 -7.83 21.41
CA GLY A 125 -21.54 -6.78 21.78
C GLY A 125 -22.72 -6.59 20.81
N SER A 126 -23.65 -5.71 21.19
CA SER A 126 -24.96 -5.54 20.54
C SER A 126 -25.08 -4.30 19.66
N ASN A 127 -24.02 -3.49 19.54
CA ASN A 127 -24.04 -2.30 18.70
C ASN A 127 -24.24 -2.69 17.23
N SER A 128 -25.31 -2.18 16.62
CA SER A 128 -25.65 -2.45 15.22
C SER A 128 -24.73 -1.73 14.23
N THR A 129 -24.00 -0.72 14.70
CA THR A 129 -23.10 0.12 13.91
C THR A 129 -21.77 0.16 14.63
N LYS A 130 -20.70 -0.22 13.92
CA LYS A 130 -19.33 -0.28 14.46
C LYS A 130 -18.32 0.17 13.42
N LEU A 131 -17.12 0.52 13.89
CA LEU A 131 -15.99 0.76 13.02
C LEU A 131 -15.49 -0.57 12.46
N ARG A 132 -15.58 -0.74 11.14
CA ARG A 132 -14.94 -1.83 10.42
C ARG A 132 -13.45 -1.53 10.25
N VAL A 133 -12.60 -2.40 10.79
CA VAL A 133 -11.15 -2.39 10.61
C VAL A 133 -10.75 -3.59 9.76
N TYR A 134 -9.82 -3.38 8.84
CA TYR A 134 -9.09 -4.45 8.16
C TYR A 134 -7.62 -4.41 8.60
N LEU A 135 -7.08 -5.54 9.06
CA LEU A 135 -5.69 -5.66 9.51
C LEU A 135 -4.99 -6.77 8.72
N GLN A 136 -3.86 -6.46 8.11
CA GLN A 136 -3.04 -7.45 7.41
C GLN A 136 -1.54 -7.28 7.70
N GLY A 137 -0.81 -8.37 7.46
CA GLY A 137 0.64 -8.41 7.55
C GLY A 137 1.22 -9.42 6.56
N ALA A 138 2.55 -9.37 6.42
CA ALA A 138 3.31 -10.26 5.56
C ALA A 138 2.78 -10.32 4.12
N ILE A 139 2.44 -9.17 3.53
CA ILE A 139 2.30 -9.05 2.07
C ILE A 139 3.64 -9.31 1.38
N HIS A 140 4.74 -9.02 2.07
CA HIS A 140 6.05 -9.56 1.76
C HIS A 140 6.46 -10.60 2.79
N GLY A 141 6.97 -11.74 2.33
CA GLY A 141 7.30 -12.87 3.20
C GLY A 141 8.59 -12.75 4.00
N ASN A 142 9.49 -11.85 3.59
CA ASN A 142 10.75 -11.56 4.28
C ASN A 142 10.62 -10.45 5.34
N GLU A 143 9.40 -10.15 5.79
CA GLU A 143 9.06 -9.11 6.77
C GLU A 143 8.37 -9.74 8.01
N PRO A 144 9.05 -10.65 8.73
CA PRO A 144 8.44 -11.58 9.68
C PRO A 144 7.93 -10.95 10.99
N ALA A 145 8.25 -9.70 11.31
CA ALA A 145 7.62 -9.01 12.44
C ALA A 145 6.18 -8.59 12.11
N ALA A 146 5.82 -8.48 10.83
CA ALA A 146 4.49 -8.09 10.42
C ALA A 146 3.43 -9.11 10.85
N ASP A 147 3.54 -10.37 10.40
CA ASP A 147 2.57 -11.42 10.78
C ASP A 147 2.67 -11.78 12.27
N GLN A 148 3.88 -11.84 12.84
CA GLN A 148 4.05 -12.13 14.27
C GLN A 148 3.44 -11.07 15.18
N SER A 149 3.41 -9.81 14.77
CA SER A 149 2.72 -8.76 15.55
C SER A 149 1.21 -8.94 15.58
N ILE A 150 0.62 -9.45 14.49
CA ILE A 150 -0.80 -9.77 14.42
C ILE A 150 -1.12 -10.97 15.31
N LEU A 151 -0.26 -11.99 15.32
CA LEU A 151 -0.40 -13.12 16.23
C LEU A 151 -0.23 -12.68 17.70
N ALA A 152 0.73 -11.80 17.99
CA ALA A 152 0.91 -11.23 19.33
C ALA A 152 -0.29 -10.37 19.76
N PHE A 153 -0.91 -9.64 18.82
CA PHE A 153 -2.15 -8.88 19.06
C PHE A 153 -3.32 -9.81 19.40
N LEU A 154 -3.51 -10.91 18.66
CA LEU A 154 -4.52 -11.92 18.96
C LEU A 154 -4.28 -12.56 20.35
N GLY A 155 -3.03 -12.88 20.68
CA GLY A 155 -2.67 -13.39 22.01
C GLY A 155 -2.93 -12.37 23.12
N LYS A 156 -2.69 -11.08 22.87
CA LYS A 156 -3.01 -10.01 23.83
C LYS A 156 -4.51 -9.89 24.09
N LEU A 157 -5.35 -9.96 23.05
CA LEU A 157 -6.81 -9.94 23.19
C LEU A 157 -7.31 -11.13 24.04
N ASP A 158 -6.76 -12.31 23.81
CA ASP A 158 -7.11 -13.51 24.58
C ASP A 158 -6.69 -13.43 26.05
N ALA A 159 -5.50 -12.88 26.31
CA ALA A 159 -4.97 -12.73 27.67
C ALA A 159 -5.67 -11.62 28.47
N ASP A 160 -6.09 -10.53 27.82
CA ASP A 160 -6.75 -9.38 28.43
C ASP A 160 -8.17 -9.21 27.89
N LYS A 161 -9.08 -10.03 28.43
CA LYS A 161 -10.49 -10.08 27.99
C LYS A 161 -11.24 -8.77 28.18
N ALA A 162 -10.93 -8.02 29.24
CA ALA A 162 -11.57 -6.73 29.51
C ALA A 162 -11.16 -5.68 28.48
N TRP A 163 -9.87 -5.64 28.13
CA TRP A 163 -9.40 -4.79 27.04
C TRP A 163 -9.99 -5.21 25.69
N ALA A 164 -10.01 -6.52 25.39
CA ALA A 164 -10.62 -7.04 24.17
C ALA A 164 -12.09 -6.65 24.03
N GLU A 165 -12.89 -6.80 25.10
CA GLU A 165 -14.29 -6.38 25.13
C GLU A 165 -14.43 -4.87 24.85
N SER A 166 -13.58 -4.03 25.46
CA SER A 166 -13.62 -2.58 25.25
C SER A 166 -13.37 -2.17 23.79
N ILE A 167 -12.47 -2.85 23.09
CA ILE A 167 -12.18 -2.61 21.67
C ILE A 167 -13.37 -3.09 20.83
N LEU A 168 -13.82 -4.32 21.05
CA LEU A 168 -14.79 -4.99 20.19
C LEU A 168 -16.23 -4.49 20.38
N GLU A 169 -16.53 -3.75 21.45
CA GLU A 169 -17.79 -3.02 21.62
C GLU A 169 -18.00 -1.96 20.52
N HIS A 170 -16.91 -1.37 20.03
CA HIS A 170 -16.92 -0.26 19.06
C HIS A 170 -16.40 -0.67 17.68
N ILE A 171 -15.64 -1.77 17.59
CA ILE A 171 -14.86 -2.11 16.40
C ILE A 171 -15.10 -3.58 16.00
N ASP A 172 -15.38 -3.80 14.72
CA ASP A 172 -15.30 -5.12 14.08
C ASP A 172 -14.00 -5.22 13.29
N ILE A 173 -13.23 -6.28 13.48
CA ILE A 173 -11.90 -6.41 12.87
C ILE A 173 -11.87 -7.65 11.97
N LYS A 174 -11.59 -7.45 10.68
CA LYS A 174 -11.24 -8.53 9.75
C LYS A 174 -9.73 -8.61 9.58
N ILE A 175 -9.14 -9.77 9.85
CA ILE A 175 -7.70 -9.97 9.92
C ILE A 175 -7.24 -10.98 8.87
N LEU A 176 -6.18 -10.64 8.13
CA LEU A 176 -5.39 -11.56 7.31
C LEU A 176 -3.95 -11.57 7.83
N ALA A 177 -3.63 -12.51 8.71
CA ALA A 177 -2.33 -12.53 9.39
C ALA A 177 -1.16 -12.72 8.40
N ARG A 178 -1.34 -13.55 7.37
CA ARG A 178 -0.38 -13.77 6.29
C ARG A 178 -1.03 -13.55 4.94
N TYR A 179 -0.70 -12.43 4.32
CA TYR A 179 -1.09 -12.18 2.93
C TYR A 179 -0.32 -13.08 1.96
N ASN A 180 1.01 -13.19 2.10
CA ASN A 180 1.88 -13.92 1.17
C ASN A 180 2.45 -15.17 1.85
N VAL A 181 1.60 -16.17 2.07
CA VAL A 181 1.98 -17.44 2.72
C VAL A 181 3.13 -18.17 2.00
N ASP A 182 3.15 -18.16 0.66
CA ASP A 182 4.24 -18.77 -0.11
C ASP A 182 5.55 -18.00 0.08
N GLY A 183 5.50 -16.67 0.03
CA GLY A 183 6.66 -15.82 0.28
C GLY A 183 7.23 -15.99 1.69
N VAL A 184 6.37 -16.16 2.70
CA VAL A 184 6.80 -16.45 4.09
C VAL A 184 7.51 -17.80 4.16
N SER A 185 6.97 -18.82 3.47
CA SER A 185 7.59 -20.15 3.38
C SER A 185 8.99 -20.12 2.75
N TYR A 186 9.26 -19.17 1.86
CA TYR A 186 10.58 -19.00 1.22
C TYR A 186 11.43 -17.88 1.83
N PHE A 187 10.93 -17.20 2.86
CA PHE A 187 11.51 -15.97 3.40
C PHE A 187 11.90 -14.95 2.30
N GLN A 188 11.01 -14.76 1.33
CA GLN A 188 11.21 -13.86 0.19
C GLN A 188 10.14 -12.77 0.14
N ARG A 189 10.46 -11.68 -0.55
CA ARG A 189 9.54 -10.54 -0.67
C ARG A 189 8.32 -10.87 -1.54
N GLN A 190 8.56 -11.46 -2.70
CA GLN A 190 7.57 -11.68 -3.75
C GLN A 190 6.67 -12.89 -3.48
N LEU A 191 5.56 -13.00 -4.22
CA LEU A 191 4.82 -14.27 -4.37
C LEU A 191 5.74 -15.36 -4.96
N ALA A 192 5.33 -16.63 -4.93
CA ALA A 192 6.09 -17.74 -5.52
C ALA A 192 6.49 -17.49 -6.98
N CYS A 193 5.64 -16.80 -7.76
CA CYS A 193 5.92 -16.40 -9.14
C CYS A 193 6.90 -15.22 -9.31
N ASN A 194 7.49 -14.71 -8.23
CA ASN A 194 8.43 -13.59 -8.22
C ASN A 194 7.85 -12.21 -8.61
N LEU A 195 6.54 -12.02 -8.41
CA LEU A 195 5.88 -10.73 -8.55
C LEU A 195 5.59 -10.14 -7.16
N ASP A 196 5.80 -8.85 -7.00
CA ASP A 196 5.52 -8.12 -5.76
C ASP A 196 3.99 -7.89 -5.64
N PRO A 197 3.30 -8.54 -4.67
CA PRO A 197 1.86 -8.38 -4.51
C PRO A 197 1.48 -6.95 -4.09
N ASN A 198 2.39 -6.20 -3.44
CA ASN A 198 2.21 -4.79 -3.09
C ASN A 198 2.54 -3.85 -4.27
N ARG A 199 2.54 -4.38 -5.50
CA ARG A 199 2.50 -3.64 -6.78
C ARG A 199 1.33 -4.05 -7.66
N ASP A 200 0.42 -4.88 -7.15
CA ASP A 200 -0.63 -5.52 -7.93
C ASP A 200 -2.04 -4.97 -7.68
N HIS A 201 -2.17 -3.93 -6.83
CA HIS A 201 -3.47 -3.48 -6.32
C HIS A 201 -4.37 -2.73 -7.31
N ILE A 202 -3.88 -2.36 -8.50
CA ILE A 202 -4.67 -1.75 -9.59
C ILE A 202 -4.72 -2.68 -10.80
N LYS A 203 -3.56 -3.12 -11.31
CA LYS A 203 -3.46 -4.03 -12.46
C LYS A 203 -4.11 -5.40 -12.21
N LEU A 204 -4.10 -5.85 -10.94
CA LEU A 204 -4.69 -7.09 -10.46
C LEU A 204 -4.25 -8.30 -11.28
N MET A 205 -2.97 -8.46 -11.58
CA MET A 205 -2.50 -9.56 -12.42
C MET A 205 -2.62 -10.93 -11.75
N ARG A 206 -2.60 -11.01 -10.41
CA ARG A 206 -2.58 -12.28 -9.68
C ARG A 206 -3.91 -12.62 -9.03
N GLU A 207 -4.31 -13.89 -9.11
CA GLU A 207 -5.59 -14.36 -8.60
C GLU A 207 -5.71 -14.19 -7.08
N GLN A 208 -4.66 -14.51 -6.32
CA GLN A 208 -4.61 -14.29 -4.88
C GLN A 208 -4.86 -12.81 -4.53
N THR A 209 -4.18 -11.87 -5.20
CA THR A 209 -4.42 -10.42 -5.03
C THR A 209 -5.87 -10.06 -5.34
N ARG A 210 -6.45 -10.58 -6.43
CA ARG A 210 -7.86 -10.32 -6.79
C ARG A 210 -8.81 -10.76 -5.69
N LYS A 211 -8.64 -11.97 -5.17
CA LYS A 211 -9.49 -12.54 -4.12
C LYS A 211 -9.39 -11.75 -2.81
N ILE A 212 -8.17 -11.44 -2.39
CA ILE A 212 -7.94 -10.60 -1.19
C ILE A 212 -8.54 -9.21 -1.39
N LYS A 213 -8.33 -8.59 -2.56
CA LYS A 213 -8.86 -7.25 -2.87
C LYS A 213 -10.39 -7.25 -2.87
N GLN A 214 -11.03 -8.28 -3.42
CA GLN A 214 -12.47 -8.45 -3.39
C GLN A 214 -12.99 -8.51 -1.94
N ILE A 215 -12.36 -9.30 -1.06
CA ILE A 215 -12.72 -9.37 0.36
C ILE A 215 -12.61 -8.01 1.04
N VAL A 216 -11.54 -7.25 0.78
CA VAL A 216 -11.35 -5.91 1.36
C VAL A 216 -12.40 -4.93 0.84
N SER A 217 -12.69 -4.95 -0.47
CA SER A 217 -13.70 -4.10 -1.10
C SER A 217 -15.10 -4.40 -0.55
N GLU A 218 -15.46 -5.67 -0.41
CA GLU A 218 -16.75 -6.11 0.14
C GLU A 218 -16.89 -5.79 1.63
N TRP A 219 -15.80 -5.90 2.39
CA TRP A 219 -15.77 -5.51 3.80
C TRP A 219 -15.98 -4.00 3.99
N ASN A 220 -15.51 -3.19 3.04
CA ASN A 220 -15.61 -1.73 3.06
C ASN A 220 -15.12 -1.12 4.40
N PRO A 221 -13.84 -1.30 4.76
CA PRO A 221 -13.31 -0.84 6.04
C PRO A 221 -13.40 0.69 6.19
N HIS A 222 -13.54 1.17 7.42
CA HIS A 222 -13.29 2.59 7.74
C HIS A 222 -11.79 2.82 7.99
N ILE A 223 -11.10 1.82 8.55
CA ILE A 223 -9.66 1.82 8.81
C ILE A 223 -9.03 0.56 8.22
N ALA A 224 -7.88 0.69 7.55
CA ALA A 224 -7.07 -0.42 7.08
C ALA A 224 -5.63 -0.30 7.55
N ILE A 225 -5.09 -1.36 8.15
CA ILE A 225 -3.76 -1.40 8.75
C ILE A 225 -2.93 -2.46 8.01
N ASP A 226 -1.79 -2.04 7.49
CA ASP A 226 -0.87 -2.91 6.76
C ASP A 226 0.52 -2.87 7.41
N MET A 227 0.94 -4.00 7.97
CA MET A 227 2.21 -4.16 8.68
C MET A 227 3.32 -4.64 7.74
N HIS A 228 4.45 -3.93 7.75
CA HIS A 228 5.61 -4.16 6.87
C HIS A 228 6.93 -4.04 7.63
N GLU A 229 8.04 -4.42 6.99
CA GLU A 229 9.39 -4.06 7.40
C GLU A 229 10.19 -3.36 6.31
N PHE A 230 11.05 -2.41 6.70
CA PHE A 230 11.98 -1.75 5.79
C PHE A 230 13.41 -2.27 5.98
N THR A 231 14.25 -2.07 4.96
CA THR A 231 15.67 -2.49 4.97
C THR A 231 16.44 -1.78 6.07
N ALA A 232 16.80 -2.55 7.10
CA ALA A 232 17.54 -2.07 8.26
C ALA A 232 18.97 -1.61 7.90
N THR A 233 19.57 -2.27 6.91
CA THR A 233 21.01 -2.14 6.65
C THR A 233 21.40 -1.17 5.56
N THR A 234 20.46 -0.45 4.95
CA THR A 234 20.77 0.55 3.89
C THR A 234 21.75 1.59 4.43
N ILE A 235 22.83 1.84 3.68
CA ILE A 235 23.87 2.78 4.08
C ILE A 235 23.67 4.10 3.33
N PHE A 236 23.60 5.20 4.04
CA PHE A 236 23.45 6.55 3.49
C PHE A 236 24.68 7.40 3.82
N GLY A 237 25.06 8.31 2.92
CA GLY A 237 26.13 9.28 3.17
C GLY A 237 27.50 8.65 3.50
N GLY A 238 27.68 7.37 3.18
CA GLY A 238 28.86 6.57 3.48
C GLY A 238 28.86 5.82 4.80
N SER A 239 28.30 6.38 5.86
CA SER A 239 28.41 5.82 7.21
C SER A 239 27.10 5.78 8.01
N TYR A 240 25.99 6.28 7.47
CA TYR A 240 24.72 6.35 8.19
C TYR A 240 23.79 5.18 7.89
N GLN A 241 23.02 4.76 8.88
CA GLN A 241 21.89 3.84 8.76
C GLN A 241 20.65 4.49 9.38
N HIS A 242 19.45 4.01 9.03
CA HIS A 242 18.22 4.46 9.68
C HIS A 242 18.32 4.32 11.21
N GLY A 243 18.05 5.40 11.94
CA GLY A 243 17.99 5.40 13.40
C GLY A 243 16.60 5.11 13.97
N ALA A 244 15.54 5.29 13.17
CA ALA A 244 14.18 4.98 13.57
C ALA A 244 13.92 3.46 13.61
N ASP A 245 13.07 3.04 14.54
CA ASP A 245 12.51 1.69 14.63
C ASP A 245 11.29 1.52 13.72
N ALA A 246 10.52 2.61 13.59
CA ALA A 246 9.28 2.66 12.83
C ALA A 246 9.33 3.76 11.77
N LEU A 247 8.82 3.43 10.60
CA LEU A 247 8.54 4.37 9.52
C LEU A 247 7.02 4.37 9.29
N LEU A 248 6.40 5.55 9.28
CA LEU A 248 4.93 5.68 9.26
C LEU A 248 4.45 6.49 8.05
N SER A 249 3.40 6.01 7.39
CA SER A 249 2.65 6.74 6.37
C SER A 249 1.25 6.12 6.21
N GLY A 250 0.54 6.47 5.15
CA GLY A 250 -0.75 5.89 4.82
C GLY A 250 -1.24 6.26 3.43
N GLY A 251 -2.56 6.21 3.23
CA GLY A 251 -3.21 6.64 2.00
C GLY A 251 -3.09 8.15 1.82
N ILE A 252 -2.26 8.59 0.88
CA ILE A 252 -1.95 10.01 0.66
C ILE A 252 -2.20 10.48 -0.78
N ASN A 253 -2.65 9.60 -1.66
CA ASN A 253 -3.02 9.94 -3.04
C ASN A 253 -3.99 11.15 -3.07
N PRO A 254 -3.78 12.12 -3.97
CA PRO A 254 -4.57 13.36 -4.00
C PRO A 254 -6.07 13.16 -4.27
N ASN A 255 -6.49 12.03 -4.88
CA ASN A 255 -7.90 11.70 -5.08
C ASN A 255 -8.58 11.08 -3.83
N ILE A 256 -7.87 10.97 -2.71
CA ILE A 256 -8.44 10.65 -1.39
C ILE A 256 -8.94 11.94 -0.75
N HIS A 257 -10.17 11.92 -0.24
CA HIS A 257 -10.81 13.08 0.38
C HIS A 257 -9.88 13.70 1.46
N PRO A 258 -9.65 15.03 1.45
CA PRO A 258 -8.66 15.67 2.32
C PRO A 258 -8.84 15.36 3.81
N GLU A 259 -10.08 15.28 4.29
CA GLU A 259 -10.36 14.96 5.70
C GLU A 259 -9.92 13.54 6.10
N ILE A 260 -9.92 12.57 5.16
CA ILE A 260 -9.41 11.22 5.43
C ILE A 260 -7.88 11.26 5.50
N ARG A 261 -7.22 11.99 4.60
CA ARG A 261 -5.76 12.17 4.63
C ARG A 261 -5.32 12.86 5.94
N LYS A 262 -6.06 13.87 6.40
CA LYS A 262 -5.80 14.52 7.69
C LYS A 262 -5.96 13.58 8.88
N GLN A 263 -6.96 12.69 8.88
CA GLN A 263 -7.07 11.67 9.94
C GLN A 263 -5.79 10.85 10.04
N VAL A 264 -5.27 10.34 8.93
CA VAL A 264 -4.02 9.56 8.93
C VAL A 264 -2.84 10.41 9.41
N LEU A 265 -2.60 11.55 8.76
CA LEU A 265 -1.36 12.33 8.91
C LEU A 265 -1.30 13.17 10.20
N ASP A 266 -2.43 13.78 10.59
CA ASP A 266 -2.46 14.81 11.64
C ASP A 266 -3.02 14.27 12.96
N VAL A 267 -3.73 13.13 12.93
CA VAL A 267 -4.38 12.54 14.12
C VAL A 267 -3.73 11.22 14.51
N PHE A 268 -3.78 10.22 13.63
CA PHE A 268 -3.33 8.86 13.99
C PHE A 268 -1.80 8.72 14.03
N ILE A 269 -1.07 9.20 13.02
CA ILE A 269 0.40 9.06 13.00
C ILE A 269 1.07 9.72 14.22
N PRO A 270 0.72 10.96 14.61
CA PRO A 270 1.28 11.56 15.83
C PRO A 270 0.93 10.78 17.10
N HIS A 271 -0.29 10.24 17.20
CA HIS A 271 -0.69 9.40 18.34
C HIS A 271 0.13 8.10 18.41
N ILE A 272 0.32 7.42 17.27
CA ILE A 272 1.18 6.24 17.17
C ILE A 272 2.60 6.60 17.61
N GLY A 273 3.13 7.74 17.14
CA GLY A 273 4.43 8.25 17.52
C GLY A 273 4.62 8.39 19.02
N ASN A 274 3.67 9.06 19.68
CA ASN A 274 3.66 9.22 21.14
C ASN A 274 3.61 7.87 21.88
N ALA A 275 2.82 6.91 21.37
CA ALA A 275 2.74 5.57 21.95
C ALA A 275 4.06 4.79 21.82
N LEU A 276 4.78 4.95 20.71
CA LEU A 276 6.10 4.35 20.50
C LEU A 276 7.16 4.98 21.41
N GLU A 277 7.17 6.30 21.52
CA GLU A 277 8.12 7.03 22.37
C GLU A 277 8.00 6.66 23.86
N ALA A 278 6.80 6.31 24.33
CA ALA A 278 6.57 5.81 25.68
C ALA A 278 7.33 4.52 26.01
N TYR A 279 7.77 3.76 25.00
CA TYR A 279 8.59 2.55 25.13
C TYR A 279 10.02 2.76 24.62
N GLU A 280 10.47 4.02 24.48
CA GLU A 280 11.78 4.38 23.92
C GLU A 280 11.97 3.84 22.49
N ILE A 281 10.89 3.76 21.71
CA ILE A 281 10.88 3.35 20.31
C ILE A 281 10.83 4.59 19.42
N ARG A 282 11.85 4.75 18.55
CA ARG A 282 11.97 5.92 17.68
C ARG A 282 11.16 5.74 16.41
N TRP A 283 10.57 6.82 15.91
CA TRP A 283 9.80 6.79 14.67
C TRP A 283 10.09 8.01 13.80
N GLU A 284 9.86 7.88 12.50
CA GLU A 284 9.97 8.96 11.51
C GLU A 284 8.89 8.77 10.42
N PRO A 285 8.60 9.79 9.59
CA PRO A 285 7.85 9.62 8.37
C PRO A 285 8.51 8.58 7.46
N TYR A 286 7.70 7.79 6.77
CA TYR A 286 8.22 6.78 5.85
C TYR A 286 9.01 7.41 4.71
N VAL A 287 10.15 6.80 4.42
CA VAL A 287 11.06 7.23 3.37
C VAL A 287 11.72 6.06 2.65
N THR A 288 12.12 6.30 1.41
CA THR A 288 13.03 5.45 0.64
C THR A 288 14.24 6.27 0.19
N GLY A 289 15.37 5.61 -0.06
CA GLY A 289 16.56 6.29 -0.57
C GLY A 289 17.66 5.30 -0.94
N SER A 290 18.43 5.62 -1.97
CA SER A 290 19.44 4.70 -2.48
C SER A 290 20.63 4.55 -1.53
N SER A 291 21.15 3.33 -1.43
CA SER A 291 22.37 3.07 -0.66
C SER A 291 23.57 3.78 -1.31
N ASN A 292 24.37 4.48 -0.52
CA ASN A 292 25.65 5.06 -0.92
C ASN A 292 26.68 4.92 0.20
N THR A 293 27.75 4.16 -0.08
CA THR A 293 28.85 3.88 0.86
C THR A 293 30.01 4.87 0.75
N THR A 294 29.89 5.92 -0.07
CA THR A 294 30.90 6.97 -0.20
C THR A 294 30.73 8.00 0.90
N ILE A 295 31.74 8.14 1.76
CA ILE A 295 31.74 9.08 2.90
C ILE A 295 31.54 10.52 2.40
N GLY A 296 30.61 11.24 3.03
CA GLY A 296 30.31 12.63 2.71
C GLY A 296 29.42 12.82 1.47
N SER A 297 28.95 11.74 0.86
CA SER A 297 27.94 11.84 -0.20
C SER A 297 26.63 12.44 0.34
N PRO A 298 25.91 13.24 -0.47
CA PRO A 298 24.63 13.79 -0.04
C PRO A 298 23.60 12.68 0.14
N ILE A 299 22.82 12.78 1.22
CA ILE A 299 21.71 11.87 1.49
C ILE A 299 20.45 12.47 0.86
N THR A 300 19.81 11.72 -0.04
CA THR A 300 18.50 12.06 -0.59
C THR A 300 17.50 11.00 -0.18
N LEU A 301 16.43 11.41 0.51
CA LEU A 301 15.33 10.55 0.89
C LEU A 301 14.03 11.04 0.25
N GLN A 302 13.24 10.13 -0.27
CA GLN A 302 11.92 10.39 -0.82
C GLN A 302 10.88 9.83 0.13
N GLU A 303 9.90 10.65 0.50
CA GLU A 303 8.75 10.22 1.28
C GLU A 303 7.91 9.16 0.53
N ALA A 304 6.91 8.57 1.21
CA ALA A 304 5.97 7.64 0.60
C ALA A 304 5.38 8.20 -0.70
N VAL A 305 5.42 7.43 -1.80
CA VAL A 305 4.81 7.85 -3.07
C VAL A 305 3.28 7.88 -3.01
N THR A 306 2.66 8.61 -3.92
CA THR A 306 1.19 8.70 -4.08
C THR A 306 0.60 7.59 -4.97
N GLU A 307 1.44 6.72 -5.51
CA GLU A 307 1.07 5.63 -6.42
C GLU A 307 0.03 4.66 -5.81
N ALA A 308 -1.04 4.43 -6.55
CA ALA A 308 -2.14 3.53 -6.25
C ALA A 308 -1.79 2.04 -6.46
N ARG A 309 -0.70 1.70 -7.15
CA ARG A 309 -0.25 0.29 -7.24
C ARG A 309 0.08 -0.35 -5.88
N THR A 310 0.31 0.49 -4.87
CA THR A 310 0.60 0.09 -3.48
C THR A 310 -0.68 -0.05 -2.65
N GLY A 311 -0.70 -1.02 -1.73
CA GLY A 311 -1.88 -1.36 -0.93
C GLY A 311 -2.47 -0.18 -0.16
N ARG A 312 -1.64 0.61 0.52
CA ARG A 312 -2.08 1.76 1.32
C ARG A 312 -2.87 2.80 0.51
N ASN A 313 -2.44 3.09 -0.72
CA ASN A 313 -3.12 4.07 -1.57
C ASN A 313 -4.32 3.42 -2.28
N ALA A 314 -4.21 2.17 -2.75
CA ALA A 314 -5.33 1.46 -3.36
C ALA A 314 -6.51 1.25 -2.39
N VAL A 315 -6.23 1.04 -1.10
CA VAL A 315 -7.26 0.97 -0.06
C VAL A 315 -7.67 2.38 0.37
N GLY A 316 -6.74 3.32 0.49
CA GLY A 316 -7.08 4.73 0.76
C GLY A 316 -8.06 5.34 -0.26
N LEU A 317 -7.93 4.99 -1.55
CA LEU A 317 -8.78 5.44 -2.65
C LEU A 317 -10.23 4.93 -2.58
N THR A 318 -10.52 3.92 -1.73
CA THR A 318 -11.91 3.59 -1.37
C THR A 318 -12.48 4.53 -0.31
N GLN A 319 -11.82 5.67 -0.06
CA GLN A 319 -12.15 6.60 1.02
C GLN A 319 -12.10 5.91 2.39
N THR A 320 -10.94 5.28 2.64
CA THR A 320 -10.59 4.55 3.88
C THR A 320 -9.39 5.20 4.55
N ILE A 321 -9.37 5.27 5.87
CA ILE A 321 -8.16 5.64 6.64
C ILE A 321 -7.18 4.46 6.56
N SER A 322 -6.24 4.49 5.62
CA SER A 322 -5.30 3.39 5.38
C SER A 322 -3.90 3.72 5.88
N PHE A 323 -3.24 2.77 6.54
CA PHE A 323 -1.90 2.92 7.10
C PHE A 323 -0.86 2.07 6.36
N LEU A 324 0.37 2.58 6.32
CA LEU A 324 1.59 1.82 6.07
C LEU A 324 2.43 1.88 7.35
N CYS A 325 2.56 0.74 8.02
CA CYS A 325 3.26 0.62 9.27
C CYS A 325 4.52 -0.22 9.11
N GLU A 326 5.66 0.45 9.00
CA GLU A 326 6.94 -0.19 8.69
C GLU A 326 7.79 -0.35 9.96
N MET A 327 8.44 -1.50 10.15
CA MET A 327 9.43 -1.75 11.21
C MET A 327 10.82 -1.95 10.62
N ARG A 328 11.87 -1.58 11.34
CA ARG A 328 13.24 -1.78 10.89
C ARG A 328 13.61 -3.26 10.91
N GLY A 329 13.68 -3.95 9.77
CA GLY A 329 13.92 -5.40 9.85
C GLY A 329 14.28 -6.22 8.61
N ILE A 330 14.06 -5.75 7.38
CA ILE A 330 14.55 -6.48 6.21
C ILE A 330 16.09 -6.59 6.27
N ARG A 331 16.61 -7.76 5.89
CA ARG A 331 18.04 -8.21 5.92
C ARG A 331 18.61 -8.57 7.28
N ILE A 332 17.94 -8.31 8.40
CA ILE A 332 18.51 -8.63 9.73
C ILE A 332 17.92 -9.89 10.37
N ALA A 333 17.00 -10.58 9.69
CA ALA A 333 16.43 -11.87 10.08
C ALA A 333 15.95 -11.88 11.55
N ASN A 334 16.48 -12.76 12.42
CA ASN A 334 16.11 -12.79 13.85
C ASN A 334 16.72 -11.67 14.74
N GLN A 335 17.51 -10.74 14.21
CA GLN A 335 18.11 -9.68 15.03
C GLN A 335 17.04 -8.67 15.46
N HIS A 336 17.11 -8.24 16.73
CA HIS A 336 16.16 -7.28 17.32
C HIS A 336 14.70 -7.74 17.25
N PHE A 337 14.45 -9.05 17.12
CA PHE A 337 13.14 -9.54 16.69
C PHE A 337 12.01 -9.18 17.66
N GLN A 338 12.24 -9.34 18.96
CA GLN A 338 11.31 -8.91 20.00
C GLN A 338 10.99 -7.42 19.83
N ARG A 339 12.00 -6.55 19.71
CA ARG A 339 11.78 -5.10 19.54
C ARG A 339 10.96 -4.78 18.29
N ARG A 340 11.21 -5.45 17.16
CA ARG A 340 10.43 -5.25 15.93
C ARG A 340 8.97 -5.63 16.11
N VAL A 341 8.69 -6.79 16.70
CA VAL A 341 7.31 -7.26 16.95
C VAL A 341 6.61 -6.38 17.98
N ALA A 342 7.33 -5.93 19.00
CA ALA A 342 6.82 -4.98 19.99
C ALA A 342 6.48 -3.62 19.37
N THR A 343 7.35 -3.06 18.53
CA THR A 343 7.07 -1.85 17.74
C THR A 343 5.78 -2.00 16.93
N ALA A 344 5.62 -3.13 16.24
CA ALA A 344 4.44 -3.41 15.44
C ALA A 344 3.15 -3.56 16.28
N LEU A 345 3.23 -4.30 17.40
CA LEU A 345 2.11 -4.46 18.33
C LEU A 345 1.66 -3.11 18.89
N THR A 346 2.60 -2.24 19.31
CA THR A 346 2.30 -0.90 19.80
C THR A 346 1.57 -0.05 18.76
N LYS A 347 1.94 -0.17 17.47
CA LYS A 347 1.23 0.53 16.38
C LYS A 347 -0.22 0.03 16.24
N ILE A 348 -0.43 -1.29 16.26
CA ILE A 348 -1.78 -1.89 16.19
C ILE A 348 -2.64 -1.41 17.37
N THR A 349 -2.12 -1.50 18.60
CA THR A 349 -2.88 -1.10 19.79
C THR A 349 -3.19 0.39 19.80
N ALA A 350 -2.22 1.25 19.47
CA ALA A 350 -2.41 2.70 19.44
C ALA A 350 -3.48 3.13 18.42
N ILE A 351 -3.51 2.51 17.23
CA ILE A 351 -4.54 2.79 16.23
C ILE A 351 -5.93 2.37 16.75
N LEU A 352 -6.05 1.16 17.29
CA LEU A 352 -7.34 0.63 17.73
C LEU A 352 -7.88 1.35 18.97
N GLU A 353 -7.02 1.69 19.92
CA GLU A 353 -7.40 2.44 21.12
C GLU A 353 -7.84 3.86 20.76
N LEU A 354 -7.11 4.57 19.90
CA LEU A 354 -7.52 5.90 19.46
C LEU A 354 -8.84 5.86 18.68
N ALA A 355 -9.03 4.84 17.84
CA ALA A 355 -10.27 4.63 17.09
C ALA A 355 -11.46 4.31 18.01
N ARG A 356 -11.28 3.49 19.04
CA ARG A 356 -12.28 3.22 20.09
C ARG A 356 -12.63 4.50 20.83
N ASP A 357 -11.62 5.21 21.33
CA ASP A 357 -11.80 6.38 22.20
C ASP A 357 -12.44 7.57 21.45
N ASN A 358 -12.32 7.60 20.12
CA ASN A 358 -12.91 8.61 19.25
C ASN A 358 -13.93 8.04 18.26
N TYR A 359 -14.58 6.92 18.62
CA TYR A 359 -15.46 6.14 17.74
C TYR A 359 -16.41 6.99 16.89
N ASP A 360 -17.23 7.83 17.52
CA ASP A 360 -18.22 8.67 16.82
C ASP A 360 -17.58 9.66 15.85
N SER A 361 -16.45 10.25 16.24
CA SER A 361 -15.72 11.24 15.43
C SER A 361 -15.10 10.59 14.21
N VAL A 362 -14.45 9.44 14.37
CA VAL A 362 -13.81 8.69 13.28
C VAL A 362 -14.87 8.20 12.29
N LEU A 363 -15.93 7.54 12.79
CA LEU A 363 -17.01 7.04 11.94
C LEU A 363 -17.68 8.20 11.18
N SER A 364 -18.05 9.28 11.89
CA SER A 364 -18.68 10.43 11.24
C SER A 364 -17.77 11.11 10.23
N THR A 365 -16.46 11.18 10.47
CA THR A 365 -15.51 11.81 9.54
C THR A 365 -15.42 11.01 8.24
N VAL A 366 -15.29 9.69 8.33
CA VAL A 366 -15.22 8.80 7.16
C VAL A 366 -16.52 8.85 6.38
N GLU A 367 -17.67 8.67 7.02
CA GLU A 367 -18.97 8.63 6.33
C GLU A 367 -19.33 9.98 5.68
N LYS A 368 -19.06 11.11 6.35
CA LYS A 368 -19.27 12.43 5.73
C LYS A 368 -18.28 12.70 4.59
N ALA A 369 -17.04 12.22 4.69
CA ALA A 369 -16.07 12.34 3.60
C ALA A 369 -16.50 11.53 2.38
N ARG A 370 -17.04 10.32 2.58
CA ARG A 370 -17.62 9.49 1.52
C ARG A 370 -18.80 10.18 0.83
N GLU A 371 -19.75 10.70 1.62
CA GLU A 371 -20.90 11.44 1.09
C GLU A 371 -20.46 12.67 0.27
N LYS A 372 -19.53 13.48 0.80
CA LYS A 372 -18.97 14.64 0.09
C LYS A 372 -18.24 14.23 -1.18
N PHE A 373 -17.44 13.16 -1.13
CA PHE A 373 -16.71 12.67 -2.29
C PHE A 373 -17.67 12.18 -3.40
N ILE A 374 -18.73 11.46 -3.05
CA ILE A 374 -19.76 11.00 -4.00
C ILE A 374 -20.42 12.20 -4.69
N ASN A 375 -20.78 13.22 -3.92
CA ASN A 375 -21.49 14.40 -4.40
C ASN A 375 -20.59 15.51 -4.97
N SER A 376 -19.26 15.37 -4.89
CA SER A 376 -18.31 16.40 -5.31
C SER A 376 -18.25 16.57 -6.84
N ASP A 377 -18.02 17.83 -7.23
CA ASP A 377 -17.76 18.24 -8.61
C ASP A 377 -16.33 18.71 -8.87
N ASP A 378 -15.46 18.49 -7.90
CA ASP A 378 -14.06 18.84 -8.00
C ASP A 378 -13.38 18.05 -9.13
N ASP A 379 -12.39 18.69 -9.75
CA ASP A 379 -11.51 18.05 -10.73
C ASP A 379 -10.80 16.84 -10.12
N ILE A 380 -10.61 15.82 -10.95
CA ILE A 380 -9.78 14.65 -10.61
C ILE A 380 -8.32 14.97 -10.87
N VAL A 381 -7.42 14.42 -10.05
CA VAL A 381 -5.98 14.50 -10.27
C VAL A 381 -5.53 13.28 -11.05
N VAL A 382 -4.99 13.51 -12.25
CA VAL A 382 -4.48 12.45 -13.14
C VAL A 382 -3.01 12.17 -12.87
N THR A 383 -2.19 13.22 -12.70
CA THR A 383 -0.78 13.10 -12.32
C THR A 383 -0.38 14.18 -11.32
N ASP A 384 0.63 13.89 -10.52
CA ASP A 384 1.18 14.76 -9.49
C ASP A 384 2.71 14.74 -9.46
N SER A 385 3.30 15.71 -8.75
CA SER A 385 4.74 15.84 -8.52
C SER A 385 5.04 16.15 -7.07
N TYR A 386 6.32 16.06 -6.71
CA TYR A 386 6.81 16.16 -5.35
C TYR A 386 7.71 17.37 -5.18
N VAL A 387 7.78 17.90 -3.96
CA VAL A 387 8.57 19.09 -3.64
C VAL A 387 9.82 18.70 -2.89
N SER A 388 10.96 19.27 -3.27
CA SER A 388 12.21 19.02 -2.54
C SER A 388 12.47 20.11 -1.51
N GLU A 389 12.86 19.69 -0.31
CA GLU A 389 13.26 20.55 0.79
C GLU A 389 14.49 20.00 1.51
N ASN A 390 15.11 20.81 2.36
CA ASN A 390 16.20 20.36 3.23
C ASN A 390 15.66 20.23 4.65
N ARG A 391 15.96 19.12 5.29
CA ARG A 391 15.64 18.87 6.71
C ARG A 391 16.66 17.92 7.32
N THR A 392 16.52 17.65 8.61
CA THR A 392 17.25 16.57 9.26
C THR A 392 16.41 15.30 9.34
N PHE A 393 17.08 14.16 9.51
CA PHE A 393 16.46 12.85 9.71
C PHE A 393 17.26 12.05 10.74
N THR A 394 16.56 11.31 11.60
CA THR A 394 17.19 10.49 12.64
C THR A 394 17.96 9.30 12.03
N MET A 395 19.28 9.30 12.21
CA MET A 395 20.19 8.29 11.70
C MET A 395 21.13 7.77 12.78
N ILE A 396 21.76 6.62 12.55
CA ILE A 396 22.87 6.09 13.35
C ILE A 396 24.16 6.24 12.55
N ASP A 397 25.17 6.87 13.13
CA ASP A 397 26.54 6.83 12.62
C ASP A 397 27.17 5.48 12.97
N ARG A 398 27.41 4.66 11.95
CA ARG A 398 27.90 3.28 12.12
C ARG A 398 29.33 3.21 12.63
N THR A 399 30.09 4.31 12.57
CA THR A 399 31.50 4.34 13.00
C THR A 399 31.66 4.36 14.51
N ASN A 400 30.66 4.88 15.23
CA ASN A 400 30.69 5.05 16.68
C ASN A 400 29.39 4.61 17.38
N GLY A 401 28.33 4.32 16.62
CA GLY A 401 27.02 3.89 17.14
C GLY A 401 26.14 5.04 17.66
N SER A 402 26.53 6.30 17.46
CA SER A 402 25.76 7.46 17.94
C SER A 402 24.53 7.73 17.09
N VAL A 403 23.47 8.20 17.72
CA VAL A 403 22.25 8.68 17.06
C VAL A 403 22.45 10.16 16.73
N VAL A 404 22.22 10.52 15.47
CA VAL A 404 22.43 11.88 14.97
C VAL A 404 21.24 12.36 14.14
N GLN A 405 21.10 13.69 14.06
CA GLN A 405 20.20 14.36 13.11
C GLN A 405 21.00 14.68 11.84
N ALA A 406 20.94 13.78 10.85
CA ALA A 406 21.71 13.94 9.62
C ALA A 406 21.00 14.89 8.65
N PRO A 407 21.68 15.86 8.02
CA PRO A 407 21.08 16.70 6.99
C PRO A 407 20.78 15.87 5.74
N ILE A 408 19.57 16.02 5.21
CA ILE A 408 19.10 15.32 4.02
C ILE A 408 18.45 16.29 3.05
N LYS A 409 18.51 15.94 1.76
CA LYS A 409 17.56 16.42 0.75
C LYS A 409 16.32 15.53 0.82
N PHE A 410 15.20 16.08 1.24
CA PHE A 410 13.93 15.36 1.40
C PHE A 410 13.01 15.69 0.22
N ILE A 411 12.42 14.68 -0.39
CA ILE A 411 11.41 14.82 -1.44
C ILE A 411 10.05 14.54 -0.78
N SER A 412 9.32 15.61 -0.47
CA SER A 412 8.04 15.63 0.24
C SER A 412 6.85 15.38 -0.68
N THR A 413 5.90 14.61 -0.17
CA THR A 413 4.71 14.09 -0.85
C THR A 413 3.41 14.36 -0.09
N THR A 414 3.49 14.93 1.12
CA THR A 414 2.33 15.27 1.95
C THR A 414 2.22 16.79 2.16
N PRO A 415 1.55 17.54 1.26
CA PRO A 415 0.84 17.08 0.06
C PRO A 415 1.72 17.04 -1.19
N SER A 416 1.36 16.20 -2.16
CA SER A 416 1.87 16.28 -3.52
C SER A 416 1.21 17.43 -4.28
N VAL A 417 1.84 17.84 -5.38
CA VAL A 417 1.37 18.94 -6.23
C VAL A 417 0.73 18.33 -7.47
N ALA A 418 -0.56 18.60 -7.71
CA ALA A 418 -1.23 18.15 -8.93
C ALA A 418 -0.56 18.77 -10.17
N ASN A 419 -0.18 17.94 -11.13
CA ASN A 419 0.42 18.36 -12.41
C ASN A 419 -0.63 18.43 -13.52
N LEU A 420 -1.46 17.39 -13.63
CA LEU A 420 -2.54 17.28 -14.59
C LEU A 420 -3.83 16.98 -13.84
N THR A 421 -4.80 17.86 -13.98
CA THR A 421 -6.17 17.65 -13.51
C THR A 421 -7.13 17.58 -14.69
N ARG A 422 -8.30 16.96 -14.47
CA ARG A 422 -9.39 16.93 -15.43
C ARG A 422 -10.72 17.16 -14.72
N PRO A 423 -11.72 17.74 -15.39
CA PRO A 423 -13.09 17.71 -14.90
C PRO A 423 -13.50 16.28 -14.59
N ARG A 424 -14.15 16.07 -13.45
CA ARG A 424 -14.72 14.75 -13.13
C ARG A 424 -15.80 14.40 -14.15
N PRO A 425 -15.68 13.26 -14.87
CA PRO A 425 -16.74 12.84 -15.78
C PRO A 425 -17.97 12.40 -14.97
N GLU A 426 -19.15 12.46 -15.58
CA GLU A 426 -20.36 11.91 -14.95
C GLU A 426 -20.24 10.39 -14.83
N ALA A 427 -19.72 9.75 -15.87
CA ALA A 427 -19.45 8.33 -15.91
C ALA A 427 -18.36 7.99 -16.93
N TYR A 428 -17.79 6.79 -16.79
CA TYR A 428 -17.07 6.12 -17.85
C TYR A 428 -17.97 5.13 -18.58
N ILE A 429 -17.86 5.06 -19.90
CA ILE A 429 -18.51 4.02 -20.71
C ILE A 429 -17.43 3.12 -21.32
N ILE A 430 -17.58 1.82 -21.12
CA ILE A 430 -16.63 0.80 -21.56
C ILE A 430 -17.35 -0.13 -22.55
N PRO A 431 -16.87 -0.27 -23.80
CA PRO A 431 -17.45 -1.20 -24.76
C PRO A 431 -17.46 -2.64 -24.25
N ARG A 432 -18.47 -3.42 -24.63
CA ARG A 432 -18.60 -4.84 -24.22
C ARG A 432 -17.40 -5.75 -24.52
N THR A 433 -16.55 -5.34 -25.47
CA THR A 433 -15.32 -6.05 -25.83
C THR A 433 -14.25 -5.99 -24.73
N TRP A 434 -14.36 -5.02 -23.82
CA TRP A 434 -13.46 -4.81 -22.68
C TRP A 434 -14.10 -5.31 -21.37
N PHE A 435 -14.72 -6.48 -21.41
CA PHE A 435 -15.39 -7.06 -20.24
C PHE A 435 -14.43 -7.34 -19.08
N ASP A 436 -13.17 -7.65 -19.37
CA ASP A 436 -12.15 -7.92 -18.37
C ASP A 436 -11.70 -6.65 -17.62
N ILE A 437 -11.82 -5.47 -18.25
CA ILE A 437 -11.67 -4.17 -17.60
C ILE A 437 -12.81 -3.95 -16.61
N ALA A 438 -14.05 -4.20 -17.03
CA ALA A 438 -15.22 -4.12 -16.16
C ALA A 438 -15.11 -5.06 -14.94
N GLU A 439 -14.65 -6.30 -15.13
CA GLU A 439 -14.41 -7.25 -14.04
C GLU A 439 -13.34 -6.76 -13.05
N ARG A 440 -12.24 -6.15 -13.54
CA ARG A 440 -11.22 -5.56 -12.65
C ARG A 440 -11.81 -4.43 -11.81
N LEU A 441 -12.62 -3.55 -12.40
CA LEU A 441 -13.28 -2.47 -11.66
C LEU A 441 -14.25 -3.02 -10.60
N ARG A 442 -14.98 -4.11 -10.88
CA ARG A 442 -15.82 -4.80 -9.88
C ARG A 442 -15.00 -5.35 -8.71
N ILE A 443 -13.85 -5.97 -8.97
CA ILE A 443 -12.93 -6.45 -7.91
C ILE A 443 -12.39 -5.28 -7.06
N LEU A 444 -12.14 -4.13 -7.69
CA LEU A 444 -11.79 -2.88 -7.02
C LEU A 444 -12.94 -2.27 -6.21
N GLY A 445 -14.12 -2.91 -6.21
CA GLY A 445 -15.30 -2.50 -5.45
C GLY A 445 -16.14 -1.43 -6.14
N LEU A 446 -15.92 -1.16 -7.44
CA LEU A 446 -16.80 -0.25 -8.17
C LEU A 446 -18.10 -0.93 -8.58
N GLU A 447 -19.18 -0.17 -8.50
CA GLU A 447 -20.44 -0.48 -9.14
C GLU A 447 -20.30 -0.28 -10.66
N VAL A 448 -20.45 -1.37 -11.41
CA VAL A 448 -20.32 -1.40 -12.87
C VAL A 448 -21.60 -1.97 -13.48
N GLU A 449 -22.45 -1.08 -13.98
CA GLU A 449 -23.72 -1.44 -14.62
C GLU A 449 -23.47 -2.01 -16.02
N THR A 450 -24.23 -3.03 -16.40
CA THR A 450 -24.27 -3.52 -17.78
C THR A 450 -25.46 -2.89 -18.51
N ILE A 451 -25.17 -2.10 -19.54
CA ILE A 451 -26.16 -1.41 -20.37
C ILE A 451 -27.00 -2.46 -21.12
N LYS A 452 -28.31 -2.47 -20.85
CA LYS A 452 -29.24 -3.50 -21.38
C LYS A 452 -29.63 -3.28 -22.84
N GLU A 453 -29.56 -2.04 -23.30
CA GLU A 453 -29.97 -1.63 -24.64
C GLU A 453 -28.81 -0.93 -25.36
N GLN A 454 -29.01 -0.57 -26.63
CA GLN A 454 -28.03 0.21 -27.37
C GLN A 454 -27.87 1.59 -26.71
N PHE A 455 -26.63 2.00 -26.47
CA PHE A 455 -26.32 3.35 -26.03
C PHE A 455 -25.98 4.23 -27.24
N THR A 456 -26.59 5.41 -27.33
CA THR A 456 -26.23 6.46 -28.28
C THR A 456 -26.08 7.77 -27.50
N GLY A 457 -24.97 8.47 -27.71
CA GLY A 457 -24.75 9.75 -27.07
C GLY A 457 -23.41 10.39 -27.40
N THR A 458 -23.31 11.69 -27.13
CA THR A 458 -22.05 12.43 -27.21
C THR A 458 -21.17 12.10 -26.02
N VAL A 459 -19.93 11.73 -26.30
CA VAL A 459 -18.90 11.43 -25.30
C VAL A 459 -17.65 12.26 -25.56
N GLU A 460 -16.87 12.44 -24.51
CA GLU A 460 -15.47 12.81 -24.59
C GLU A 460 -14.63 11.54 -24.85
N THR A 461 -13.75 11.64 -25.84
CA THR A 461 -12.79 10.61 -26.24
C THR A 461 -11.37 11.15 -26.07
N LEU A 462 -10.42 10.29 -25.73
CA LEU A 462 -9.01 10.66 -25.62
C LEU A 462 -8.24 10.04 -26.77
N VAL A 463 -7.41 10.84 -27.46
CA VAL A 463 -6.54 10.37 -28.54
C VAL A 463 -5.09 10.53 -28.11
N ALA A 464 -4.31 9.45 -28.18
CA ALA A 464 -2.91 9.48 -27.79
C ALA A 464 -2.10 10.36 -28.76
N THR A 465 -1.40 11.35 -28.20
CA THR A 465 -0.50 12.24 -28.93
C THR A 465 0.96 11.81 -28.81
N SER A 466 1.28 11.01 -27.78
CA SER A 466 2.56 10.30 -27.65
C SER A 466 2.35 8.97 -26.93
N SER A 467 3.25 8.02 -27.16
CA SER A 467 3.37 6.76 -26.45
C SER A 467 4.84 6.36 -26.38
N SER A 468 5.27 5.95 -25.19
CA SER A 468 6.63 5.50 -24.89
C SER A 468 6.55 4.26 -24.02
N VAL A 469 6.91 3.11 -24.60
CA VAL A 469 6.95 1.83 -23.89
C VAL A 469 8.35 1.59 -23.34
N ASP A 470 8.43 1.25 -22.05
CA ASP A 470 9.69 0.92 -21.39
C ASP A 470 10.35 -0.30 -22.03
N THR A 471 11.68 -0.33 -21.96
CA THR A 471 12.49 -1.46 -22.49
C THR A 471 12.80 -2.52 -21.44
N GLU A 472 12.44 -2.27 -20.19
CA GLU A 472 12.61 -3.18 -19.06
C GLU A 472 11.25 -3.51 -18.43
N LEU A 473 11.12 -4.74 -17.94
CA LEU A 473 9.90 -5.19 -17.27
C LEU A 473 9.81 -4.59 -15.87
N TYR A 474 8.65 -4.05 -15.55
CA TYR A 474 8.22 -3.72 -14.21
C TYR A 474 7.14 -4.72 -13.78
N GLU A 475 7.46 -5.59 -12.82
CA GLU A 475 6.47 -6.51 -12.22
C GLU A 475 5.65 -7.27 -13.28
N GLY A 476 6.36 -7.80 -14.29
CA GLY A 476 5.81 -8.59 -15.37
C GLY A 476 5.22 -7.81 -16.56
N GLN A 477 5.32 -6.48 -16.58
CA GLN A 477 4.77 -5.64 -17.66
C GLN A 477 5.79 -4.63 -18.18
N PHE A 478 5.75 -4.35 -19.48
CA PHE A 478 6.38 -3.14 -20.02
C PHE A 478 5.43 -1.97 -19.80
N LEU A 479 5.90 -0.93 -19.10
CA LEU A 479 5.06 0.21 -18.82
C LEU A 479 4.93 1.11 -20.05
N ASN A 480 3.73 1.60 -20.31
CA ASN A 480 3.48 2.55 -21.41
C ASN A 480 3.12 3.93 -20.87
N THR A 481 3.98 4.91 -21.10
CA THR A 481 3.68 6.31 -20.79
C THR A 481 3.08 6.97 -22.01
N VAL A 482 1.88 7.52 -21.86
CA VAL A 482 1.16 8.21 -22.94
C VAL A 482 0.83 9.66 -22.56
N THR A 483 0.60 10.48 -23.57
CA THR A 483 -0.10 11.77 -23.43
C THR A 483 -1.30 11.77 -24.35
N THR A 484 -2.40 12.42 -23.98
CA THR A 484 -3.61 12.46 -24.80
C THR A 484 -4.14 13.87 -25.00
N ASN A 485 -4.94 14.04 -26.05
CA ASN A 485 -5.82 15.19 -26.24
C ASN A 485 -7.28 14.71 -26.24
N SER A 486 -8.19 15.54 -25.75
CA SER A 486 -9.63 15.27 -25.73
C SER A 486 -10.31 15.71 -27.02
N THR A 487 -11.23 14.91 -27.54
CA THR A 487 -12.18 15.31 -28.58
C THR A 487 -13.59 14.83 -28.24
N SER A 488 -14.62 15.50 -28.76
CA SER A 488 -16.01 15.07 -28.58
C SER A 488 -16.58 14.47 -29.85
N ARG A 489 -17.29 13.35 -29.71
CA ARG A 489 -18.05 12.76 -30.81
C ARG A 489 -19.24 11.96 -30.31
N GLU A 490 -20.21 11.75 -31.19
CA GLU A 490 -21.30 10.82 -30.95
C GLU A 490 -20.80 9.38 -31.16
N ILE A 491 -21.18 8.50 -30.25
CA ILE A 491 -20.91 7.06 -30.34
C ILE A 491 -22.20 6.27 -30.32
N VAL A 492 -22.14 5.06 -30.87
CA VAL A 492 -23.17 4.04 -30.74
C VAL A 492 -22.52 2.78 -30.21
N LEU A 493 -22.99 2.27 -29.07
CA LEU A 493 -22.48 1.06 -28.45
C LEU A 493 -23.60 0.02 -28.27
N PRO A 494 -23.30 -1.27 -28.51
CA PRO A 494 -24.30 -2.31 -28.37
C PRO A 494 -24.66 -2.56 -26.90
N ALA A 495 -25.83 -3.18 -26.69
CA ALA A 495 -26.20 -3.80 -25.42
C ALA A 495 -25.08 -4.74 -24.93
N GLY A 496 -24.91 -4.80 -23.61
CA GLY A 496 -23.82 -5.51 -22.94
C GLY A 496 -22.55 -4.67 -22.72
N SER A 497 -22.53 -3.41 -23.17
CA SER A 497 -21.47 -2.46 -22.79
C SER A 497 -21.65 -2.04 -21.32
N PHE A 498 -20.65 -1.40 -20.72
CA PHE A 498 -20.65 -1.11 -19.29
C PHE A 498 -20.68 0.39 -19.01
N TYR A 499 -21.42 0.76 -17.97
CA TYR A 499 -21.54 2.12 -17.46
C TYR A 499 -21.01 2.17 -16.02
N VAL A 500 -20.05 3.05 -15.77
CA VAL A 500 -19.42 3.23 -14.45
C VAL A 500 -19.65 4.66 -14.02
N SER A 501 -20.70 4.90 -13.22
CA SER A 501 -20.95 6.22 -12.64
C SER A 501 -19.75 6.65 -11.80
N THR A 502 -19.37 7.93 -11.84
CA THR A 502 -18.39 8.44 -10.88
C THR A 502 -19.05 8.85 -9.57
N ARG A 503 -20.38 8.81 -9.44
CA ARG A 503 -21.13 9.12 -8.19
C ARG A 503 -21.18 7.93 -7.23
N GLN A 504 -20.00 7.44 -6.85
CA GLN A 504 -19.85 6.31 -5.93
C GLN A 504 -18.57 6.44 -5.10
N GLN A 505 -18.53 5.77 -3.95
CA GLN A 505 -17.43 5.84 -2.98
C GLN A 505 -16.08 5.48 -3.61
N ASN A 506 -16.05 4.44 -4.44
CA ASN A 506 -14.81 3.87 -4.98
C ASN A 506 -14.40 4.50 -6.33
N ALA A 507 -15.03 5.60 -6.76
CA ALA A 507 -14.77 6.22 -8.05
C ALA A 507 -13.31 6.69 -8.24
N ALA A 508 -12.60 7.00 -7.15
CA ALA A 508 -11.19 7.38 -7.22
C ALA A 508 -10.31 6.28 -7.82
N LEU A 509 -10.67 5.01 -7.64
CA LEU A 509 -9.97 3.89 -8.28
C LEU A 509 -10.19 3.85 -9.80
N ALA A 510 -11.36 4.25 -10.29
CA ALA A 510 -11.58 4.41 -11.73
C ALA A 510 -10.78 5.57 -12.31
N PHE A 511 -10.62 6.68 -11.59
CA PHE A 511 -9.79 7.81 -12.04
C PHE A 511 -8.34 7.37 -12.25
N ILE A 512 -7.80 6.56 -11.34
CA ILE A 512 -6.45 6.00 -11.50
C ILE A 512 -6.42 5.00 -12.66
N ALA A 513 -7.36 4.05 -12.71
CA ALA A 513 -7.28 2.93 -13.64
C ALA A 513 -7.60 3.31 -15.10
N LEU A 514 -8.49 4.29 -15.31
CA LEU A 514 -9.08 4.60 -16.63
C LEU A 514 -8.56 5.90 -17.26
N GLU A 515 -7.85 6.76 -16.52
CA GLU A 515 -7.19 7.93 -17.12
C GLU A 515 -5.83 7.52 -17.70
N PRO A 516 -5.62 7.56 -19.03
CA PRO A 516 -4.44 6.96 -19.68
C PRO A 516 -3.09 7.48 -19.20
N GLU A 517 -3.01 8.76 -18.83
CA GLU A 517 -1.76 9.37 -18.36
C GLU A 517 -1.43 9.08 -16.90
N ASN A 518 -2.35 8.49 -16.13
CA ASN A 518 -2.05 8.11 -14.76
C ASN A 518 -1.02 6.97 -14.75
N ILE A 519 0.01 7.09 -13.90
CA ILE A 519 1.13 6.13 -13.81
C ILE A 519 0.70 4.71 -13.43
N ASP A 520 -0.51 4.52 -12.89
CA ASP A 520 -1.07 3.23 -12.51
C ASP A 520 -2.24 2.80 -13.38
N SER A 521 -2.48 3.47 -14.50
CA SER A 521 -3.61 3.18 -15.38
C SER A 521 -3.47 1.82 -16.07
N PHE A 522 -4.60 1.32 -16.58
CA PHE A 522 -4.61 0.13 -17.43
C PHE A 522 -3.85 0.34 -18.74
N VAL A 523 -3.66 1.59 -19.19
CA VAL A 523 -2.76 1.89 -20.31
C VAL A 523 -1.31 1.74 -19.88
N THR A 524 -0.95 2.27 -18.71
CA THR A 524 0.42 2.15 -18.20
C THR A 524 0.84 0.72 -17.99
N PHE A 525 -0.03 -0.16 -17.50
CA PHE A 525 0.29 -1.58 -17.41
C PHE A 525 0.10 -2.39 -18.71
N SER A 526 -0.10 -1.72 -19.85
CA SER A 526 -0.33 -2.33 -21.16
C SER A 526 -1.51 -3.32 -21.20
N ILE A 527 -2.46 -3.20 -20.25
CA ILE A 527 -3.71 -3.96 -20.24
C ILE A 527 -4.64 -3.44 -21.33
N ILE A 528 -4.68 -2.12 -21.51
CA ILE A 528 -5.25 -1.47 -22.68
C ILE A 528 -4.09 -0.94 -23.54
N PRO A 529 -3.78 -1.57 -24.68
CA PRO A 529 -2.76 -1.09 -25.59
C PRO A 529 -3.19 0.25 -26.20
N LEU A 530 -2.26 1.21 -26.23
CA LEU A 530 -2.51 2.54 -26.78
C LEU A 530 -1.21 3.10 -27.37
N GLU A 531 -1.19 3.34 -28.69
CA GLU A 531 -0.07 3.94 -29.40
C GLU A 531 -0.43 5.34 -29.91
N THR A 532 0.59 6.12 -30.28
CA THR A 532 0.41 7.46 -30.85
C THR A 532 -0.56 7.43 -32.04
N GLY A 533 -1.58 8.30 -32.01
CA GLY A 533 -2.62 8.42 -33.02
C GLY A 533 -3.84 7.52 -32.80
N MET A 534 -3.80 6.60 -31.83
CA MET A 534 -4.96 5.77 -31.49
C MET A 534 -5.94 6.50 -30.58
N GLU A 535 -7.23 6.26 -30.78
CA GLU A 535 -8.29 6.65 -29.86
C GLU A 535 -8.40 5.63 -28.72
N TYR A 536 -8.46 6.11 -27.48
CA TYR A 536 -8.61 5.31 -26.28
C TYR A 536 -10.02 4.71 -26.21
N PRO A 537 -10.19 3.40 -25.93
CA PRO A 537 -11.47 2.73 -26.07
C PRO A 537 -12.43 2.90 -24.88
N VAL A 538 -12.03 3.61 -23.81
CA VAL A 538 -12.92 3.97 -22.71
C VAL A 538 -13.31 5.43 -22.85
N PHE A 539 -14.61 5.68 -22.82
CA PHE A 539 -15.17 7.00 -23.08
C PHE A 539 -15.59 7.69 -21.80
N ARG A 540 -15.47 9.01 -21.79
CA ARG A 540 -15.91 9.86 -20.68
C ARG A 540 -17.25 10.49 -21.06
N ILE A 541 -18.24 10.39 -20.19
CA ILE A 541 -19.45 11.21 -20.32
C ILE A 541 -19.15 12.54 -19.61
N PRO A 542 -19.02 13.66 -20.35
CA PRO A 542 -18.83 14.95 -19.71
C PRO A 542 -20.04 15.28 -18.86
N ARG A 543 -19.83 16.04 -17.78
CA ARG A 543 -20.94 16.60 -17.01
C ARG A 543 -21.63 17.70 -17.81
N ALA A 544 -22.95 17.79 -17.64
CA ALA A 544 -23.80 18.78 -18.27
C ALA A 544 -23.63 20.18 -17.66
#